data_AF-A0A9X4JUX7-F1
#
_entry.id   AF-A0A9X4JUX7-F1
#
_cell.length_a   1.000
_cell.length_b   1.000
_cell.length_c   1.000
_cell.angle_alpha   90.00
_cell.angle_beta   90.00
_cell.angle_gamma   90.00
#
_symmetry.space_group_name_H-M   'P 1'
#
loop_
_entity.id
_entity.type
_entity.pdbx_description
1 polymer ?
#
loop_
_entity_poly.entity_id
_entity_poly.type
_entity_poly.pdbx_seq_one_letter_code
_entity_poly.pdbx_strand_id
1 'polypeptide(L)'
;MKKKYLVVLCAVLSVLMFALPVMASAETMVQGSNQKTFSKDTVITEDNVNDILRCYGLDPNSIIKKDNMPNVKVTVGDLENALKEFSKMPKKVVLNNDNPTNVKVIPDNQVKPDGLIRPLSSGTQTCFYEAHISSSLTMNYYATGYYYHEGSTKYWTAAGPANITVGTPASTLYFYSLDSVTTLTNQVVNPYTSGSYLHMEYCYAVGHYMFVGVGYIRIGSQSVSGSTNFNSSYIP
;
A
#
# COMPACT_ATOMS: atom_id res chain seq x y z
N MET A 1 -44.32 60.90 16.19
CA MET A 1 -43.41 61.95 15.68
C MET A 1 -42.79 61.51 14.35
N LYS A 2 -43.04 62.28 13.29
CA LYS A 2 -42.32 62.49 11.99
C LYS A 2 -41.20 61.48 11.64
N LYS A 3 -41.36 60.60 10.63
CA LYS A 3 -41.08 60.75 9.17
C LYS A 3 -39.65 61.22 8.81
N LYS A 4 -39.11 60.54 7.77
CA LYS A 4 -37.90 60.74 6.93
C LYS A 4 -36.78 59.73 7.30
N TYR A 5 -36.26 58.86 6.44
CA TYR A 5 -35.92 59.01 5.02
C TYR A 5 -36.12 57.71 4.21
N LEU A 6 -36.86 57.86 3.11
CA LEU A 6 -36.92 57.00 1.93
C LEU A 6 -36.59 57.91 0.76
N VAL A 7 -35.41 57.80 0.14
CA VAL A 7 -35.10 58.20 -1.25
C VAL A 7 -33.73 57.59 -1.61
N VAL A 8 -33.73 56.59 -2.51
CA VAL A 8 -32.83 56.27 -3.64
C VAL A 8 -33.27 54.85 -4.03
N LEU A 9 -34.35 54.54 -4.75
CA LEU A 9 -34.93 55.01 -6.02
C LEU A 9 -33.97 55.07 -7.23
N CYS A 10 -34.07 54.00 -8.03
CA CYS A 10 -34.18 54.00 -9.49
C CYS A 10 -33.06 54.61 -10.37
N ALA A 11 -32.14 53.74 -10.77
CA ALA A 11 -31.56 53.61 -12.12
C ALA A 11 -30.65 52.36 -12.01
N VAL A 12 -30.78 51.25 -12.73
CA VAL A 12 -31.09 51.03 -14.13
C VAL A 12 -31.61 49.59 -14.23
N LEU A 13 -32.92 49.44 -14.43
CA LEU A 13 -33.54 48.20 -14.89
C LEU A 13 -34.13 48.50 -16.26
N SER A 14 -33.28 48.48 -17.30
CA SER A 14 -33.65 48.35 -18.72
C SER A 14 -32.43 48.66 -19.58
N VAL A 15 -31.80 47.62 -20.13
CA VAL A 15 -31.40 47.44 -21.54
C VAL A 15 -30.50 46.20 -21.55
N LEU A 16 -31.03 45.09 -22.05
CA LEU A 16 -30.42 44.23 -23.08
C LEU A 16 -31.27 42.96 -23.21
N MET A 17 -32.41 43.11 -23.89
CA MET A 17 -32.88 42.07 -24.79
C MET A 17 -32.16 42.26 -26.13
N PHE A 18 -32.01 41.16 -26.86
CA PHE A 18 -31.43 41.00 -28.21
C PHE A 18 -29.91 40.82 -28.31
N ALA A 19 -29.48 39.57 -28.14
CA ALA A 19 -28.83 38.81 -29.23
C ALA A 19 -28.66 37.34 -28.79
N LEU A 20 -29.54 36.48 -29.29
CA LEU A 20 -29.27 35.05 -29.37
C LEU A 20 -28.11 34.84 -30.35
N PRO A 21 -27.02 34.15 -30.00
CA PRO A 21 -26.32 33.37 -31.00
C PRO A 21 -27.14 32.10 -31.25
N VAL A 22 -27.99 32.15 -32.28
CA VAL A 22 -28.18 30.98 -33.13
C VAL A 22 -26.86 30.79 -33.86
N MET A 23 -26.20 29.66 -33.60
CA MET A 23 -25.12 28.99 -34.35
C MET A 23 -24.33 28.22 -33.29
N ALA A 24 -24.10 26.92 -33.37
CA ALA A 24 -24.50 25.89 -34.29
C ALA A 24 -24.59 24.62 -33.43
N SER A 25 -25.08 23.52 -33.99
CA SER A 25 -24.75 22.19 -33.49
C SER A 25 -23.22 22.10 -33.35
N ALA A 26 -22.70 22.33 -32.15
CA ALA A 26 -21.44 21.74 -31.76
C ALA A 26 -21.75 20.25 -31.74
N GLU A 27 -21.35 19.63 -32.86
CA GLU A 27 -20.99 18.24 -32.96
C GLU A 27 -20.76 17.68 -31.57
N THR A 28 -21.46 16.58 -31.25
CA THR A 28 -20.91 15.56 -30.37
C THR A 28 -19.40 15.68 -30.43
N MET A 29 -18.76 16.08 -29.32
CA MET A 29 -17.38 15.71 -29.10
C MET A 29 -17.42 14.17 -29.06
N VAL A 30 -17.46 13.58 -30.24
CA VAL A 30 -16.65 12.44 -30.58
C VAL A 30 -15.27 12.93 -30.19
N GLN A 31 -14.90 12.63 -28.95
CA GLN A 31 -13.52 12.62 -28.55
C GLN A 31 -12.91 11.64 -29.56
N GLY A 32 -12.38 12.19 -30.64
CA GLY A 32 -11.64 11.45 -31.64
C GLY A 32 -10.35 11.00 -30.99
N SER A 33 -10.42 10.04 -30.09
CA SER A 33 -9.44 8.99 -30.17
C SER A 33 -10.01 8.01 -31.17
N ASN A 34 -9.36 7.89 -32.33
CA ASN A 34 -9.17 6.57 -32.89
C ASN A 34 -8.57 5.73 -31.75
N GLN A 35 -9.40 5.17 -30.87
CA GLN A 35 -8.94 4.37 -29.76
C GLN A 35 -8.53 3.08 -30.42
N LYS A 36 -7.25 3.03 -30.81
CA LYS A 36 -6.60 1.90 -31.45
C LYS A 36 -6.99 0.67 -30.63
N THR A 37 -7.91 -0.11 -31.18
CA THR A 37 -8.50 -1.21 -30.43
C THR A 37 -7.59 -2.40 -30.66
N PHE A 38 -6.98 -2.89 -29.60
CA PHE A 38 -6.09 -4.04 -29.69
C PHE A 38 -6.90 -5.31 -29.46
N SER A 39 -6.68 -6.34 -30.29
CA SER A 39 -7.23 -7.67 -30.01
C SER A 39 -6.56 -8.24 -28.77
N LYS A 40 -7.28 -9.06 -28.00
CA LYS A 40 -6.74 -9.76 -26.82
C LYS A 40 -5.48 -10.57 -27.13
N ASP A 41 -5.38 -11.15 -28.32
CA ASP A 41 -4.23 -11.96 -28.75
C ASP A 41 -3.02 -11.11 -29.20
N THR A 42 -3.16 -9.79 -29.19
CA THR A 42 -2.07 -8.87 -29.58
C THR A 42 -0.94 -9.00 -28.57
N VAL A 43 0.24 -9.41 -29.03
CA VAL A 43 1.46 -9.46 -28.20
C VAL A 43 1.96 -8.04 -27.94
N ILE A 44 2.25 -7.74 -26.67
CA ILE A 44 2.81 -6.47 -26.24
C ILE A 44 4.31 -6.45 -26.57
N THR A 45 4.75 -5.45 -27.32
CA THR A 45 6.12 -5.24 -27.80
C THR A 45 6.56 -3.79 -27.56
N GLU A 46 7.84 -3.48 -27.77
CA GLU A 46 8.35 -2.10 -27.65
C GLU A 46 7.61 -1.11 -28.57
N ASP A 47 7.17 -1.56 -29.74
CA ASP A 47 6.50 -0.70 -30.73
C ASP A 47 5.08 -0.32 -30.33
N ASN A 48 4.38 -1.16 -29.55
CA ASN A 48 2.95 -0.99 -29.28
C ASN A 48 2.62 -0.77 -27.80
N VAL A 49 3.54 -1.05 -26.87
CA VAL A 49 3.30 -0.98 -25.42
C VAL A 49 2.78 0.38 -24.97
N ASN A 50 3.33 1.48 -25.49
CA ASN A 50 2.93 2.82 -25.06
C ASN A 50 1.47 3.13 -25.45
N ASP A 51 1.05 2.74 -26.65
CA ASP A 51 -0.33 2.91 -27.10
C ASP A 51 -1.28 2.03 -26.27
N ILE A 52 -0.90 0.76 -26.06
CA ILE A 52 -1.68 -0.21 -25.28
C ILE A 52 -1.88 0.30 -23.85
N LEU A 53 -0.80 0.69 -23.16
CA LEU A 53 -0.89 1.18 -21.78
C LEU A 53 -1.79 2.42 -21.67
N ARG A 54 -1.67 3.37 -22.61
CA ARG A 54 -2.56 4.55 -22.67
C ARG A 54 -4.03 4.17 -22.88
N CYS A 55 -4.33 3.16 -23.70
CA CYS A 55 -5.70 2.66 -23.89
C CYS A 55 -6.32 2.13 -22.59
N TYR A 56 -5.51 1.62 -21.65
CA TYR A 56 -5.96 1.17 -20.33
C TYR A 56 -5.76 2.21 -19.22
N GLY A 57 -5.39 3.45 -19.56
CA GLY A 57 -5.19 4.53 -18.59
C GLY A 57 -3.94 4.38 -17.72
N LEU A 58 -2.97 3.56 -18.15
CA LEU A 58 -1.68 3.38 -17.48
C LEU A 58 -0.64 4.33 -18.09
N ASP A 59 0.23 4.91 -17.24
CA ASP A 59 1.29 5.80 -17.71
C ASP A 59 2.49 4.99 -18.24
N PRO A 60 2.80 5.05 -19.55
CA PRO A 60 3.92 4.30 -20.11
C PRO A 60 5.29 4.72 -19.55
N ASN A 61 5.42 5.93 -19.02
CA ASN A 61 6.68 6.38 -18.42
C ASN A 61 6.95 5.73 -17.06
N SER A 62 5.95 5.07 -16.46
CA SER A 62 6.07 4.36 -15.19
C SER A 62 6.51 2.89 -15.35
N ILE A 63 6.89 2.48 -16.56
CA ILE A 63 7.46 1.15 -16.79
C ILE A 63 8.81 1.04 -16.07
N ILE A 64 8.92 0.02 -15.23
CA ILE A 64 10.15 -0.33 -14.50
C ILE A 64 10.84 -1.48 -15.24
N LYS A 65 12.08 -1.25 -15.68
CA LYS A 65 12.97 -2.32 -16.16
C LYS A 65 13.80 -2.83 -14.99
N LYS A 66 13.92 -4.15 -14.87
CA LYS A 66 14.77 -4.82 -13.88
C LYS A 66 15.91 -5.53 -14.58
N ASP A 67 16.98 -5.82 -13.85
CA ASP A 67 18.05 -6.68 -14.33
C ASP A 67 17.49 -8.08 -14.61
N ASN A 68 17.84 -8.67 -15.75
CA ASN A 68 17.32 -9.95 -16.24
C ASN A 68 15.80 -9.94 -16.49
N MET A 69 15.37 -9.14 -17.46
CA MET A 69 13.99 -9.15 -17.92
C MET A 69 13.55 -10.54 -18.42
N PRO A 70 12.33 -10.98 -18.11
CA PRO A 70 11.81 -12.23 -18.62
C PRO A 70 11.75 -12.26 -20.15
N ASN A 71 12.12 -13.40 -20.74
CA ASN A 71 11.83 -13.67 -22.15
C ASN A 71 10.50 -14.39 -22.29
N VAL A 72 9.41 -13.72 -21.91
CA VAL A 72 8.04 -14.25 -21.95
C VAL A 72 7.17 -13.34 -22.80
N LYS A 73 6.33 -13.91 -23.66
CA LYS A 73 5.34 -13.13 -24.42
C LYS A 73 4.14 -12.86 -23.53
N VAL A 74 3.74 -11.59 -23.48
CA VAL A 74 2.54 -11.13 -22.76
C VAL A 74 1.60 -10.51 -23.79
N THR A 75 0.32 -10.82 -23.69
CA THR A 75 -0.71 -10.31 -24.59
C THR A 75 -1.55 -9.21 -23.93
N VAL A 76 -2.30 -8.48 -24.75
CA VAL A 76 -3.30 -7.53 -24.27
C VAL A 76 -4.35 -8.22 -23.38
N GLY A 77 -4.75 -9.44 -23.72
CA GLY A 77 -5.67 -10.24 -22.93
C GLY A 77 -5.14 -10.55 -21.53
N ASP A 78 -3.83 -10.80 -21.39
CA ASP A 78 -3.20 -11.01 -20.09
C ASP A 78 -3.27 -9.75 -19.22
N LEU A 79 -2.98 -8.58 -19.82
CA LEU A 79 -3.07 -7.28 -19.13
C LEU A 79 -4.51 -6.98 -18.69
N GLU A 80 -5.48 -7.19 -19.58
CA GLU A 80 -6.91 -7.03 -19.25
C GLU A 80 -7.34 -7.92 -18.09
N ASN A 81 -6.92 -9.19 -18.12
CA ASN A 81 -7.24 -10.15 -17.06
C ASN A 81 -6.60 -9.72 -15.74
N ALA A 82 -5.34 -9.28 -15.74
CA ALA A 82 -4.66 -8.81 -14.54
C ALA A 82 -5.34 -7.56 -13.95
N LEU A 83 -5.69 -6.58 -14.78
CA LEU A 83 -6.44 -5.39 -14.37
C LEU A 83 -7.82 -5.77 -13.80
N LYS A 84 -8.51 -6.71 -14.44
CA LYS A 84 -9.81 -7.21 -13.99
C LYS A 84 -9.70 -7.93 -12.65
N GLU A 85 -8.72 -8.82 -12.46
CA GLU A 85 -8.52 -9.50 -11.18
C GLU A 85 -8.13 -8.52 -10.08
N PHE A 86 -7.24 -7.56 -10.36
CA PHE A 86 -6.90 -6.51 -9.41
C PHE A 86 -8.14 -5.68 -9.00
N SER A 87 -9.03 -5.37 -9.95
CA SER A 87 -10.23 -4.57 -9.68
C SER A 87 -11.20 -5.23 -8.68
N LYS A 88 -11.12 -6.55 -8.50
CA LYS A 88 -11.92 -7.30 -7.52
C LYS A 88 -11.31 -7.29 -6.12
N MET A 89 -10.04 -6.89 -5.99
CA MET A 89 -9.34 -6.87 -4.70
C MET A 89 -9.78 -5.67 -3.85
N PRO A 90 -9.76 -5.78 -2.51
CA PRO A 90 -10.06 -4.66 -1.64
C PRO A 90 -8.99 -3.57 -1.79
N LYS A 91 -9.39 -2.34 -2.12
CA LYS A 91 -8.45 -1.20 -2.25
C LYS A 91 -7.89 -0.73 -0.91
N LYS A 92 -8.63 -0.98 0.17
CA LYS A 92 -8.26 -0.63 1.54
C LYS A 92 -8.42 -1.86 2.43
N VAL A 93 -7.39 -2.17 3.20
CA VAL A 93 -7.37 -3.27 4.16
C VAL A 93 -7.02 -2.71 5.53
N VAL A 94 -7.81 -3.07 6.55
CA VAL A 94 -7.53 -2.69 7.94
C VAL A 94 -7.20 -3.95 8.73
N LEU A 95 -6.05 -3.99 9.38
CA LEU A 95 -5.58 -5.11 10.18
C LEU A 95 -5.38 -4.66 11.62
N ASN A 96 -6.17 -5.22 12.54
CA ASN A 96 -5.99 -5.01 13.97
C ASN A 96 -5.85 -6.37 14.62
N ASN A 97 -4.63 -6.71 15.02
CA ASN A 97 -4.31 -7.99 15.61
C ASN A 97 -3.84 -7.79 17.05
N ASP A 98 -4.55 -8.38 17.99
CA ASP A 98 -4.11 -8.43 19.38
C ASP A 98 -3.50 -9.81 19.64
N ASN A 99 -2.18 -9.85 19.83
CA ASN A 99 -1.44 -11.07 20.13
C ASN A 99 -1.66 -12.21 19.11
N PRO A 100 -1.28 -12.02 17.83
CA PRO A 100 -1.61 -12.96 16.77
C PRO A 100 -0.99 -14.36 17.00
N THR A 101 -1.69 -15.38 16.50
CA THR A 101 -1.12 -16.72 16.44
C THR A 101 -0.06 -16.80 15.33
N ASN A 102 0.90 -17.73 15.46
CA ASN A 102 2.00 -17.95 14.49
C ASN A 102 3.09 -16.87 14.43
N VAL A 103 3.26 -16.09 15.50
CA VAL A 103 4.43 -15.21 15.64
C VAL A 103 5.70 -16.06 15.79
N LYS A 104 6.72 -15.76 15.00
CA LYS A 104 8.07 -16.32 15.18
C LYS A 104 8.91 -15.32 15.96
N VAL A 105 9.69 -15.81 16.92
CA VAL A 105 10.57 -14.99 17.73
C VAL A 105 12.01 -15.18 17.25
N ILE A 106 12.68 -14.08 16.89
CA ILE A 106 14.09 -14.07 16.47
C ILE A 106 14.90 -13.45 17.63
N PRO A 107 15.52 -14.27 18.50
CA PRO A 107 16.34 -13.77 19.59
C PRO A 107 17.62 -13.14 19.03
N ASP A 108 18.18 -12.16 19.75
CA ASP A 108 19.52 -11.67 19.45
C ASP A 108 20.58 -12.69 19.92
N ASN A 109 21.46 -13.12 19.02
CA ASN A 109 22.48 -14.13 19.29
C ASN A 109 23.56 -13.55 20.21
N GLN A 110 23.38 -13.66 21.52
CA GLN A 110 24.37 -13.17 22.48
C GLN A 110 25.06 -14.34 23.19
N VAL A 111 26.22 -14.73 22.63
CA VAL A 111 27.17 -15.65 23.28
C VAL A 111 27.81 -14.91 24.45
N LYS A 112 27.63 -15.41 25.68
CA LYS A 112 28.35 -14.89 26.85
C LYS A 112 29.86 -15.16 26.71
N PRO A 113 30.73 -14.37 27.38
CA PRO A 113 32.19 -14.57 27.33
C PRO A 113 32.67 -15.97 27.76
N ASP A 114 31.82 -16.76 28.43
CA ASP A 114 32.09 -18.12 28.92
C ASP A 114 31.67 -19.23 27.93
N GLY A 115 31.13 -18.89 26.76
CA GLY A 115 30.71 -19.84 25.74
C GLY A 115 29.45 -20.65 26.10
N LEU A 116 28.79 -20.36 27.23
CA LEU A 116 27.56 -21.04 27.65
C LEU A 116 26.33 -20.23 27.20
N ILE A 117 25.46 -20.87 26.41
CA ILE A 117 24.15 -20.31 26.03
C ILE A 117 23.21 -20.49 27.22
N ARG A 118 23.01 -19.42 28.02
CA ARG A 118 21.94 -19.33 29.02
C ARG A 118 21.02 -18.17 28.65
N PRO A 119 19.69 -18.29 28.79
CA PRO A 119 18.80 -17.16 28.56
C PRO A 119 19.16 -16.04 29.55
N LEU A 120 19.45 -14.86 29.00
CA LEU A 120 19.79 -13.66 29.75
C LEU A 120 18.51 -13.06 30.33
N SER A 121 18.52 -12.72 31.62
CA SER A 121 17.40 -12.07 32.30
C SER A 121 16.93 -10.75 31.68
N SER A 122 17.65 -10.23 30.68
CA SER A 122 17.22 -9.12 29.85
C SER A 122 17.89 -9.19 28.48
N GLY A 123 17.24 -8.68 27.45
CA GLY A 123 17.80 -8.66 26.10
C GLY A 123 16.90 -7.95 25.11
N THR A 124 17.15 -8.21 23.83
CA THR A 124 16.32 -7.77 22.70
C THR A 124 15.67 -8.98 22.04
N GLN A 125 14.43 -8.81 21.60
CA GLN A 125 13.66 -9.85 20.95
C GLN A 125 12.86 -9.24 19.81
N THR A 126 12.95 -9.83 18.62
CA THR A 126 12.13 -9.43 17.47
C THR A 126 10.96 -10.39 17.29
N CYS A 127 9.75 -9.85 17.25
CA CYS A 127 8.53 -10.56 16.90
C CYS A 127 8.30 -10.44 15.39
N PHE A 128 8.25 -11.58 14.70
CA PHE A 128 7.92 -11.68 13.28
C PHE A 128 6.49 -12.20 13.11
N TYR A 129 5.67 -11.45 12.39
CA TYR A 129 4.30 -11.81 12.06
C TYR A 129 4.07 -11.73 10.55
N GLU A 130 3.49 -12.78 9.99
CA GLU A 130 3.11 -12.86 8.59
C GLU A 130 1.59 -12.65 8.48
N ALA A 131 1.14 -11.67 7.68
CA ALA A 131 -0.29 -11.40 7.49
C ALA A 131 -0.69 -11.48 6.01
N HIS A 132 -1.78 -12.17 5.73
CA HIS A 132 -2.41 -12.20 4.41
C HIS A 132 -3.27 -10.94 4.22
N ILE A 133 -2.85 -10.07 3.30
CA ILE A 133 -3.58 -8.85 2.91
C ILE A 133 -4.66 -9.17 1.88
N SER A 134 -4.35 -10.11 0.99
CA SER A 134 -5.27 -10.69 0.00
C SER A 134 -4.89 -12.15 -0.24
N SER A 135 -5.62 -12.86 -1.11
CA SER A 135 -5.28 -14.23 -1.49
C SER A 135 -3.91 -14.37 -2.16
N SER A 136 -3.34 -13.28 -2.68
CA SER A 136 -2.07 -13.29 -3.42
C SER A 136 -0.98 -12.41 -2.80
N LEU A 137 -1.32 -11.64 -1.76
CA LEU A 137 -0.40 -10.71 -1.09
C LEU A 137 -0.29 -11.04 0.40
N THR A 138 0.94 -11.36 0.80
CA THR A 138 1.37 -11.54 2.17
C THR A 138 2.39 -10.47 2.51
N MET A 139 2.25 -9.87 3.70
CA MET A 139 3.17 -8.88 4.25
C MET A 139 3.80 -9.41 5.53
N ASN A 140 5.08 -9.12 5.69
CA ASN A 140 5.88 -9.50 6.85
C ASN A 140 6.06 -8.28 7.75
N TYR A 141 5.80 -8.47 9.03
CA TYR A 141 5.92 -7.44 10.06
C TYR A 141 6.96 -7.86 11.09
N TYR A 142 7.80 -6.91 11.48
CA TYR A 142 8.86 -7.10 12.46
C TYR A 142 8.72 -6.01 13.51
N ALA A 143 8.60 -6.40 14.77
CA ALA A 143 8.62 -5.49 15.91
C ALA A 143 9.68 -5.96 16.91
N THR A 144 10.72 -5.15 17.12
CA THR A 144 11.76 -5.44 18.10
C THR A 144 11.44 -4.77 19.42
N GLY A 145 11.67 -5.46 20.54
CA GLY A 145 11.55 -4.88 21.88
C GLY A 145 12.71 -5.29 22.77
N TYR A 146 12.92 -4.51 23.82
CA TYR A 146 13.79 -4.83 24.93
C TYR A 146 12.95 -5.49 26.01
N TYR A 147 13.45 -6.57 26.60
CA TYR A 147 12.72 -7.34 27.59
C TYR A 147 13.54 -7.56 28.85
N TYR A 148 12.82 -7.90 29.92
CA TYR A 148 13.35 -8.56 31.10
C TYR A 148 12.57 -9.85 31.36
N HIS A 149 13.26 -10.88 31.84
CA HIS A 149 12.65 -12.09 32.35
C HIS A 149 13.42 -12.67 33.54
N GLU A 150 12.70 -13.12 34.56
CA GLU A 150 13.25 -13.88 35.68
C GLU A 150 12.17 -14.79 36.26
N GLY A 151 12.42 -16.11 36.27
CA GLY A 151 11.41 -17.10 36.62
C GLY A 151 10.18 -17.00 35.71
N SER A 152 9.00 -16.81 36.29
CA SER A 152 7.74 -16.59 35.57
C SER A 152 7.47 -15.13 35.20
N THR A 153 8.28 -14.19 35.69
CA THR A 153 8.11 -12.77 35.40
C THR A 153 8.71 -12.46 34.04
N LYS A 154 7.89 -11.91 33.13
CA LYS A 154 8.29 -11.47 31.79
C LYS A 154 7.65 -10.13 31.48
N TYR A 155 8.44 -9.17 30.98
CA TYR A 155 7.90 -7.90 30.50
C TYR A 155 8.81 -7.20 29.49
N TRP A 156 8.19 -6.44 28.61
CA TRP A 156 8.86 -5.47 27.75
C TRP A 156 9.23 -4.22 28.57
N THR A 157 10.43 -3.70 28.34
CA THR A 157 10.99 -2.52 29.01
C THR A 157 11.05 -1.31 28.08
N ALA A 158 11.29 -1.53 26.80
CA ALA A 158 11.34 -0.51 25.77
C ALA A 158 11.01 -1.10 24.40
N ALA A 159 10.58 -0.26 23.45
CA ALA A 159 10.47 -0.64 22.05
C ALA A 159 11.78 -0.35 21.31
N GLY A 160 12.13 -1.26 20.40
CA GLY A 160 13.17 -1.09 19.39
C GLY A 160 12.55 -0.77 18.02
N PRO A 161 13.31 -0.97 16.92
CA PRO A 161 12.82 -0.67 15.58
C PRO A 161 11.65 -1.57 15.16
N ALA A 162 10.91 -1.11 14.16
CA ALA A 162 9.96 -1.92 13.40
C ALA A 162 10.28 -1.88 11.91
N ASN A 163 9.84 -2.93 11.21
CA ASN A 163 10.00 -3.06 9.77
C ASN A 163 8.78 -3.75 9.16
N ILE A 164 8.49 -3.41 7.90
CA ILE A 164 7.49 -4.08 7.08
C ILE A 164 8.12 -4.42 5.74
N THR A 165 7.95 -5.65 5.28
CA THR A 165 8.41 -6.07 3.96
C THR A 165 7.34 -6.88 3.23
N VAL A 166 7.44 -6.89 1.90
CA VAL A 166 6.63 -7.79 1.09
C VAL A 166 7.06 -9.23 1.37
N GLY A 167 6.14 -10.04 1.87
CA GLY A 167 6.37 -11.47 2.13
C GLY A 167 6.10 -12.35 0.92
N THR A 168 5.22 -11.92 0.00
CA THR A 168 4.99 -12.67 -1.24
C THR A 168 6.23 -12.61 -2.15
N PRO A 169 6.80 -13.75 -2.56
CA PRO A 169 7.93 -13.76 -3.48
C PRO A 169 7.52 -13.22 -4.86
N ALA A 170 8.44 -12.51 -5.51
CA ALA A 170 8.25 -12.11 -6.88
C ALA A 170 8.18 -13.33 -7.80
N SER A 171 7.31 -13.27 -8.79
CA SER A 171 7.27 -14.20 -9.92
C SER A 171 7.83 -13.52 -11.16
N THR A 172 8.04 -14.31 -12.21
CA THR A 172 8.45 -13.80 -13.52
C THR A 172 7.48 -12.76 -14.10
N LEU A 173 6.17 -12.89 -13.83
CA LEU A 173 5.16 -12.02 -14.43
C LEU A 173 4.63 -10.95 -13.47
N TYR A 174 4.78 -11.16 -12.17
CA TYR A 174 4.18 -10.31 -11.16
C TYR A 174 5.11 -10.10 -9.98
N PHE A 175 5.12 -8.90 -9.43
CA PHE A 175 5.70 -8.64 -8.13
C PHE A 175 4.91 -7.56 -7.38
N TYR A 176 5.15 -7.49 -6.08
CA TYR A 176 4.61 -6.45 -5.22
C TYR A 176 5.75 -5.56 -4.72
N SER A 177 5.46 -4.29 -4.55
CA SER A 177 6.39 -3.32 -3.98
C SER A 177 5.72 -2.57 -2.85
N LEU A 178 6.47 -2.31 -1.79
CA LEU A 178 6.05 -1.38 -0.76
C LEU A 178 6.27 0.03 -1.30
N ASP A 179 5.23 0.64 -1.87
CA ASP A 179 5.35 1.90 -2.59
C ASP A 179 5.52 3.09 -1.65
N SER A 180 4.89 3.03 -0.48
CA SER A 180 5.01 4.07 0.54
C SER A 180 4.66 3.54 1.92
N VAL A 181 5.31 4.11 2.94
CA VAL A 181 5.00 3.90 4.35
C VAL A 181 4.74 5.28 4.95
N THR A 182 3.49 5.55 5.30
CA THR A 182 3.09 6.82 5.92
C THR A 182 3.22 6.76 7.43
N THR A 183 2.98 5.59 8.01
CA THR A 183 3.14 5.34 9.44
C THR A 183 3.78 3.97 9.64
N LEU A 184 4.81 3.93 10.48
CA LEU A 184 5.36 2.71 11.03
C LEU A 184 5.98 3.06 12.37
N THR A 185 5.26 2.79 13.45
CA THR A 185 5.73 3.04 14.80
C THR A 185 5.71 1.76 15.60
N ASN A 186 6.58 1.66 16.59
CA ASN A 186 6.60 0.58 17.55
C ASN A 186 6.86 1.17 18.93
N GLN A 187 6.00 0.86 19.87
CA GLN A 187 6.00 1.46 21.21
C GLN A 187 5.79 0.36 22.25
N VAL A 188 6.37 0.53 23.44
CA VAL A 188 6.02 -0.34 24.56
C VAL A 188 4.87 0.29 25.31
N VAL A 189 3.84 -0.50 25.60
CA VAL A 189 2.74 -0.11 26.46
C VAL A 189 2.88 -0.82 27.80
N ASN A 190 2.61 -0.10 28.89
CA ASN A 190 2.76 -0.57 30.27
C ASN A 190 4.14 -1.18 30.59
N PRO A 191 5.26 -0.50 30.25
CA PRO A 191 6.60 -1.06 30.44
C PRO A 191 6.86 -1.43 31.91
N TYR A 192 7.74 -2.40 32.14
CA TYR A 192 8.10 -2.89 33.48
C TYR A 192 6.97 -3.60 34.25
N THR A 193 5.91 -4.00 33.55
CA THR A 193 4.79 -4.75 34.13
C THR A 193 4.51 -6.03 33.36
N SER A 194 3.97 -7.05 34.01
CA SER A 194 3.59 -8.32 33.36
C SER A 194 2.54 -8.15 32.25
N GLY A 195 1.77 -7.06 32.28
CA GLY A 195 0.82 -6.64 31.24
C GLY A 195 1.43 -5.80 30.12
N SER A 196 2.76 -5.75 30.01
CA SER A 196 3.45 -5.02 28.94
C SER A 196 3.29 -5.70 27.58
N TYR A 197 3.26 -4.89 26.52
CA TYR A 197 3.25 -5.36 25.14
C TYR A 197 3.91 -4.34 24.20
N LEU A 198 4.42 -4.82 23.07
CA LEU A 198 4.80 -3.97 21.95
C LEU A 198 3.56 -3.64 21.12
N HIS A 199 3.31 -2.37 20.87
CA HIS A 199 2.26 -1.86 19.99
C HIS A 199 2.90 -1.35 18.71
N MET A 200 2.72 -2.08 17.62
CA MET A 200 3.22 -1.68 16.30
C MET A 200 2.06 -1.15 15.46
N GLU A 201 2.09 0.15 15.13
CA GLU A 201 1.09 0.81 14.30
C GLU A 201 1.66 1.05 12.90
N TYR A 202 0.84 0.82 11.88
CA TYR A 202 1.27 0.91 10.48
C TYR A 202 0.19 1.47 9.55
N CYS A 203 0.64 2.22 8.55
CA CYS A 203 -0.14 2.70 7.42
C CYS A 203 0.77 2.79 6.19
N TYR A 204 0.46 2.02 5.15
CA TYR A 204 1.30 1.89 3.96
C TYR A 204 0.48 1.58 2.71
N ALA A 205 1.12 1.69 1.55
CA ALA A 205 0.55 1.28 0.26
C ALA A 205 1.45 0.26 -0.42
N VAL A 206 0.85 -0.80 -0.96
CA VAL A 206 1.52 -1.82 -1.75
C VAL A 206 1.10 -1.68 -3.20
N GLY A 207 2.07 -1.58 -4.10
CA GLY A 207 1.87 -1.58 -5.54
C GLY A 207 1.86 -2.98 -6.10
N HIS A 208 0.95 -3.21 -7.04
CA HIS A 208 0.83 -4.45 -7.79
C HIS A 208 1.41 -4.22 -9.18
N TYR A 209 2.44 -4.98 -9.54
CA TYR A 209 3.16 -4.80 -10.80
C TYR A 209 3.06 -6.04 -11.67
N MET A 210 2.82 -5.82 -12.95
CA MET A 210 2.74 -6.88 -13.97
C MET A 210 3.76 -6.61 -15.08
N PHE A 211 4.42 -7.65 -15.56
CA PHE A 211 5.25 -7.61 -16.75
C PHE A 211 4.40 -7.44 -18.02
N VAL A 212 4.76 -6.49 -18.88
CA VAL A 212 4.06 -6.16 -20.14
C VAL A 212 4.99 -6.29 -21.35
N GLY A 213 5.80 -7.34 -21.39
CA GLY A 213 6.70 -7.67 -22.52
C GLY A 213 8.01 -6.87 -22.55
N VAL A 214 8.01 -5.62 -22.07
CA VAL A 214 9.17 -4.71 -22.15
C VAL A 214 9.69 -4.23 -20.80
N GLY A 215 8.93 -4.52 -19.74
CA GLY A 215 9.10 -3.94 -18.41
C GLY A 215 7.89 -4.25 -17.54
N TYR A 216 7.92 -3.82 -16.29
CA TYR A 216 6.82 -3.99 -15.37
C TYR A 216 6.05 -2.69 -15.20
N ILE A 217 4.74 -2.75 -15.26
CA ILE A 217 3.84 -1.62 -15.05
C ILE A 217 3.02 -1.82 -13.78
N ARG A 218 2.74 -0.73 -13.06
CA ARG A 218 1.83 -0.75 -11.92
C ARG A 218 0.40 -0.90 -12.43
N ILE A 219 -0.25 -2.00 -12.10
CA ILE A 219 -1.66 -2.27 -12.45
C ILE A 219 -2.63 -1.83 -11.34
N GLY A 220 -2.11 -1.54 -10.16
CA GLY A 220 -2.94 -1.23 -9.00
C GLY A 220 -2.17 -0.94 -7.73
N SER A 221 -2.91 -0.49 -6.70
CA SER A 221 -2.38 -0.34 -5.35
C SER A 221 -3.44 -0.63 -4.29
N GLN A 222 -3.01 -1.27 -3.21
CA GLN A 222 -3.81 -1.48 -2.01
C GLN A 222 -3.22 -0.69 -0.85
N SER A 223 -4.04 0.08 -0.15
CA SER A 223 -3.67 0.72 1.11
C SER A 223 -3.96 -0.22 2.26
N VAL A 224 -3.01 -0.34 3.20
CA VAL A 224 -3.14 -1.15 4.41
C VAL A 224 -2.88 -0.28 5.62
N SER A 225 -3.71 -0.40 6.64
CA SER A 225 -3.53 0.31 7.91
C SER A 225 -3.93 -0.53 9.10
N GLY A 226 -3.42 -0.19 10.28
CA GLY A 226 -3.89 -0.72 11.55
C GLY A 226 -2.75 -0.97 12.53
N SER A 227 -2.89 -1.97 13.37
CA SER A 227 -1.95 -2.25 14.44
C SER A 227 -1.81 -3.73 14.77
N THR A 228 -0.67 -4.08 15.34
CA THR A 228 -0.42 -5.41 15.90
C THR A 228 0.21 -5.27 17.29
N ASN A 229 -0.38 -5.96 18.28
CA ASN A 229 0.17 -6.04 19.63
C ASN A 229 0.94 -7.35 19.85
N PHE A 230 2.08 -7.26 20.53
CA PHE A 230 2.89 -8.41 20.93
C PHE A 230 3.10 -8.42 22.45
N ASN A 231 2.38 -9.29 23.17
CA ASN A 231 2.46 -9.34 24.63
C ASN A 231 3.74 -10.04 25.14
N SER A 232 3.84 -10.20 26.45
CA SER A 232 5.00 -10.81 27.12
C SER A 232 5.18 -12.32 26.83
N SER A 233 4.22 -13.00 26.19
CA SER A 233 4.34 -14.42 25.81
C SER A 233 5.38 -14.68 24.71
N TYR A 234 5.75 -13.65 23.95
CA TYR A 234 6.80 -13.74 22.93
C TYR A 234 8.21 -13.44 23.46
N ILE A 235 8.34 -13.21 24.78
CA ILE A 235 9.63 -13.07 25.45
C ILE A 235 10.16 -14.48 25.80
N PRO A 236 11.46 -14.76 25.57
CA PRO A 236 12.11 -16.02 25.95
C PRO A 236 11.85 -16.46 27.40
#